data_AF-A0A1F7TKP5-F1
#
_entry.id   AF-A0A1F7TKP5-F1
#
_cell.length_a   1.000
_cell.length_b   1.000
_cell.length_c   1.000
_cell.angle_alpha   90.00
_cell.angle_beta   90.00
_cell.angle_gamma   90.00
#
_symmetry.space_group_name_H-M   'P 1'
#
loop_
_entity.id
_entity.type
_entity.pdbx_description
1 polymer ?
#
loop_
_entity_poly.entity_id
_entity_poly.type
_entity_poly.pdbx_seq_one_letter_code
_entity_poly.pdbx_strand_id
1 'polypeptide(L)'
;MNAISPTITHPTFGIVRATAAFFGRHVVAFNVLGFVAVLAMCATYIVQINGSVSAGYQLRELEVRIDELSLENEKLEISVRKAQSLSGLEKSVRMLGLVPSQSPHYVEAGLPSVALAR
;
A
#
# COMPACT_ATOMS: atom_id res chain seq x y z
N MET A 1 -2.10 13.53 -99.21
CA MET A 1 -1.84 12.26 -98.50
C MET A 1 -1.97 12.53 -97.01
N ASN A 2 -2.86 11.78 -96.35
CA ASN A 2 -3.33 11.97 -94.97
C ASN A 2 -2.21 11.86 -93.92
N ALA A 3 -2.15 12.82 -93.01
CA ALA A 3 -1.49 12.64 -91.70
C ALA A 3 -2.56 12.21 -90.69
N ILE A 4 -2.46 10.99 -90.18
CA ILE A 4 -3.33 10.46 -89.14
C ILE A 4 -2.65 10.79 -87.80
N SER A 5 -3.25 11.68 -87.01
CA SER A 5 -2.79 11.97 -85.65
C SER A 5 -3.14 10.80 -84.71
N PRO A 6 -2.22 10.37 -83.82
CA PRO A 6 -2.53 9.34 -82.83
C PRO A 6 -3.36 9.93 -81.68
N THR A 7 -4.55 9.38 -81.48
CA THR A 7 -5.42 9.64 -80.33
C THR A 7 -4.80 9.01 -79.08
N ILE A 8 -4.18 9.82 -78.21
CA ILE A 8 -3.68 9.38 -76.90
C ILE A 8 -4.84 9.40 -75.91
N THR A 9 -5.33 8.22 -75.53
CA THR A 9 -6.33 8.04 -74.47
C THR A 9 -5.64 8.07 -73.10
N HIS A 10 -5.93 9.08 -72.28
CA HIS A 10 -5.43 9.17 -70.91
C HIS A 10 -6.24 8.25 -69.96
N PRO A 11 -5.61 7.34 -69.20
CA PRO A 11 -6.30 6.37 -68.33
C PRO A 11 -6.70 6.92 -66.95
N THR A 12 -6.78 8.25 -66.77
CA THR A 12 -6.89 8.89 -65.44
C THR A 12 -8.24 8.69 -64.73
N PHE A 13 -9.31 8.36 -65.45
CA PHE A 13 -10.65 8.23 -64.86
C PHE A 13 -10.94 6.90 -64.13
N GLY A 14 -10.22 5.83 -64.46
CA GLY A 14 -10.44 4.51 -63.85
C GLY A 14 -9.89 4.40 -62.43
N ILE A 15 -8.73 5.02 -62.19
CA ILE A 15 -7.99 4.89 -60.93
C ILE A 15 -8.73 5.60 -59.78
N VAL A 16 -9.34 6.76 -60.05
CA VAL A 16 -10.06 7.56 -59.03
C VAL A 16 -11.30 6.85 -58.48
N ARG A 17 -12.01 6.08 -59.33
CA ARG A 17 -13.19 5.31 -58.90
C ARG A 17 -12.80 4.04 -58.14
N ALA A 18 -11.69 3.41 -58.51
CA ALA A 18 -11.20 2.20 -57.84
C ALA A 18 -10.69 2.47 -56.42
N THR A 19 -9.96 3.57 -56.23
CA THR A 19 -9.47 3.96 -54.89
C THR A 19 -10.63 4.32 -53.97
N ALA A 20 -11.61 5.11 -54.42
CA ALA A 20 -12.78 5.48 -53.62
C ALA A 20 -13.62 4.25 -53.17
N ALA A 21 -13.79 3.26 -54.04
CA ALA A 21 -14.52 2.02 -53.71
C ALA A 21 -13.76 1.14 -52.70
N PHE A 22 -12.43 1.14 -52.75
CA PHE A 22 -11.58 0.46 -51.76
C PHE A 22 -11.73 1.12 -50.38
N PHE A 23 -11.61 2.45 -50.31
CA PHE A 23 -11.81 3.19 -49.05
C PHE A 23 -13.20 2.96 -48.45
N GLY A 24 -14.26 2.99 -49.24
CA GLY A 24 -15.62 2.74 -48.76
C GLY A 24 -15.81 1.36 -48.11
N ARG A 25 -15.15 0.32 -48.64
CA ARG A 25 -15.19 -1.05 -48.08
C ARG A 25 -14.39 -1.16 -46.77
N HIS A 26 -13.25 -0.49 -46.69
CA HIS A 26 -12.34 -0.62 -45.55
C HIS A 26 -12.71 0.30 -44.37
N VAL A 27 -13.43 1.40 -44.60
CA VAL A 27 -13.87 2.33 -43.55
C VAL A 27 -14.72 1.63 -42.48
N VAL A 28 -15.61 0.72 -42.87
CA VAL A 28 -16.43 -0.04 -41.91
C VAL A 28 -15.56 -0.95 -41.04
N ALA A 29 -14.57 -1.63 -41.63
CA ALA A 29 -13.65 -2.49 -40.89
C ALA A 29 -12.78 -1.68 -39.90
N PHE A 30 -12.30 -0.50 -40.29
CA PHE A 30 -11.55 0.39 -39.40
C PHE A 30 -12.40 0.90 -38.23
N ASN A 31 -13.66 1.27 -38.48
CA ASN A 31 -14.58 1.70 -37.42
C ASN A 31 -14.88 0.57 -36.42
N VAL A 32 -15.11 -0.65 -36.91
CA VAL A 32 -15.32 -1.81 -36.04
C VAL A 32 -14.06 -2.11 -35.22
N LEU A 33 -12.88 -2.07 -35.85
CA LEU A 33 -11.62 -2.28 -35.15
C LEU A 33 -11.39 -1.22 -34.07
N GLY A 34 -11.64 0.06 -34.38
CA GLY A 34 -11.55 1.16 -33.43
C GLY A 34 -12.53 1.00 -32.26
N PHE A 35 -13.76 0.59 -32.53
CA PHE A 35 -14.76 0.34 -31.50
C PHE A 35 -14.34 -0.80 -30.56
N VAL A 36 -13.83 -1.91 -31.12
CA VAL A 36 -13.30 -3.03 -30.33
C VAL A 36 -12.09 -2.60 -29.49
N ALA A 37 -11.20 -1.77 -30.04
CA ALA A 37 -10.05 -1.26 -29.30
C ALA A 37 -10.46 -0.38 -28.11
N VAL A 38 -11.47 0.49 -28.28
CA VAL A 38 -12.02 1.30 -27.19
C VAL A 38 -12.63 0.42 -26.11
N LEU A 39 -13.43 -0.58 -26.49
CA LEU A 39 -14.02 -1.53 -25.54
C LEU A 39 -12.94 -2.32 -24.77
N ALA A 40 -11.90 -2.79 -25.46
CA ALA A 40 -10.77 -3.48 -24.83
C ALA A 40 -10.02 -2.57 -23.85
N MET A 41 -9.84 -1.29 -24.19
CA MET A 41 -9.22 -0.31 -23.32
C MET A 41 -10.08 -0.04 -22.06
N CYS A 42 -11.39 0.09 -22.21
CA CYS A 42 -12.31 0.21 -21.07
C CYS A 42 -12.26 -1.03 -20.15
N ALA A 43 -12.30 -2.23 -20.72
CA ALA A 43 -12.22 -3.47 -19.95
C ALA A 43 -10.88 -3.58 -19.19
N THR A 44 -9.78 -3.24 -19.86
CA THR A 44 -8.44 -3.25 -19.25
C THR A 44 -8.34 -2.24 -18.11
N TYR A 45 -8.92 -1.04 -18.28
CA TYR A 45 -8.96 -0.03 -17.24
C TYR A 45 -9.71 -0.51 -15.99
N ILE A 46 -10.85 -1.19 -16.18
CA ILE A 46 -11.61 -1.78 -15.07
C ILE A 46 -10.77 -2.86 -14.36
N VAL A 47 -10.05 -3.71 -15.09
CA VAL A 47 -9.19 -4.72 -14.47
C VAL A 47 -8.04 -4.07 -13.69
N GLN A 48 -7.39 -3.04 -14.24
CA GLN A 48 -6.33 -2.31 -13.54
C GLN A 48 -6.82 -1.70 -12.24
N ILE A 49 -7.96 -1.02 -12.26
CA ILE A 49 -8.44 -0.34 -11.05
C ILE A 49 -8.87 -1.33 -9.97
N ASN A 50 -9.50 -2.44 -10.36
CA ASN A 50 -9.83 -3.52 -9.41
C ASN A 50 -8.59 -4.21 -8.86
N GLY A 51 -7.54 -4.39 -9.67
CA GLY A 51 -6.23 -4.89 -9.20
C GLY A 51 -5.57 -3.93 -8.21
N SER A 52 -5.61 -2.63 -8.46
CA SER A 52 -5.06 -1.60 -7.57
C SER A 52 -5.76 -1.57 -6.20
N VAL A 53 -7.06 -1.85 -6.14
CA VAL A 53 -7.79 -1.96 -4.86
C VAL A 53 -7.27 -3.13 -4.02
N SER A 54 -6.96 -4.28 -4.64
CA SER A 54 -6.36 -5.43 -3.96
C SER A 54 -4.97 -5.11 -3.39
N ALA A 55 -4.16 -4.35 -4.14
CA ALA A 55 -2.86 -3.88 -3.68
C ALA A 55 -2.97 -2.92 -2.48
N GLY A 56 -4.00 -2.07 -2.46
CA GLY A 56 -4.28 -1.18 -1.33
C GLY A 56 -4.62 -1.93 -0.04
N TYR A 57 -5.42 -3.01 -0.13
CA TYR A 57 -5.71 -3.85 1.03
C TYR A 57 -4.48 -4.58 1.56
N GLN A 58 -3.64 -5.12 0.67
CA GLN A 58 -2.39 -5.77 1.06
C GLN A 58 -1.42 -4.79 1.74
N LEU A 59 -1.34 -3.55 1.23
CA LEU A 59 -0.55 -2.50 1.86
C LEU A 59 -1.08 -2.18 3.27
N ARG A 60 -2.40 -2.07 3.42
CA ARG A 60 -3.03 -1.78 4.70
C ARG A 60 -2.78 -2.88 5.73
N GLU A 61 -2.85 -4.15 5.32
CA GLU A 61 -2.53 -5.28 6.19
C GLU A 61 -1.06 -5.26 6.63
N LEU A 62 -0.15 -4.91 5.72
CA LEU A 62 1.27 -4.79 6.02
C LEU A 62 1.55 -3.64 7.01
N GLU A 63 0.89 -2.48 6.84
CA GLU A 63 0.96 -1.36 7.77
C GLU A 63 0.52 -1.78 9.18
N VAL A 64 -0.64 -2.44 9.30
CA VAL A 64 -1.15 -2.92 10.60
C VAL A 64 -0.15 -3.85 11.27
N ARG A 65 0.46 -4.74 10.50
CA ARG A 65 1.46 -5.68 11.03
C ARG A 65 2.73 -4.98 11.51
N ILE A 66 3.19 -3.97 10.79
CA ILE A 66 4.34 -3.15 11.19
C ILE A 66 4.03 -2.42 12.51
N ASP A 67 2.85 -1.82 12.62
CA ASP A 67 2.42 -1.13 13.84
C ASP A 67 2.34 -2.09 15.04
N GLU A 68 1.77 -3.27 14.87
CA GLU A 68 1.71 -4.31 15.92
C GLU A 68 3.12 -4.73 16.38
N LEU A 69 4.01 -5.03 15.44
CA LEU A 69 5.40 -5.41 15.73
C LEU A 69 6.16 -4.28 16.44
N SER A 70 5.93 -3.03 16.05
CA SER A 70 6.56 -1.87 16.70
C SER A 70 6.10 -1.72 18.14
N LEU A 71 4.80 -1.89 18.38
CA LEU A 71 4.21 -1.79 19.72
C LEU A 71 4.71 -2.94 20.62
N GLU A 72 4.82 -4.15 20.07
CA GLU A 72 5.42 -5.28 20.78
C GLU A 72 6.89 -5.03 21.15
N ASN A 73 7.66 -4.45 20.24
CA ASN A 73 9.06 -4.11 20.48
C ASN A 73 9.21 -3.08 21.61
N GLU A 74 8.41 -2.01 21.58
CA GLU A 74 8.39 -0.98 22.62
C GLU A 74 8.04 -1.59 23.99
N LYS A 75 7.04 -2.47 24.04
CA LYS A 75 6.67 -3.20 25.26
C LYS A 75 7.82 -4.06 25.77
N LEU A 76 8.52 -4.76 24.88
CA LEU A 76 9.71 -5.54 25.23
C LEU A 76 10.81 -4.64 25.79
N GLU A 77 11.07 -3.51 25.16
CA GLU A 77 12.10 -2.56 25.60
C GLU A 77 11.81 -2.03 27.01
N ILE A 78 10.55 -1.64 27.29
CA ILE A 78 10.11 -1.23 28.63
C ILE A 78 10.34 -2.36 29.64
N SER A 79 10.03 -3.61 29.29
CA SER A 79 10.21 -4.76 30.18
C SER A 79 11.70 -5.00 30.51
N VAL A 80 12.59 -4.86 29.52
CA VAL A 80 14.04 -4.98 29.70
C VAL A 80 14.56 -3.85 30.58
N ARG A 81 14.17 -2.60 30.31
CA ARG A 81 14.57 -1.44 31.13
C ARG A 81 14.09 -1.58 32.58
N LYS A 82 12.89 -2.12 32.80
CA LYS A 82 12.37 -2.39 34.15
C LYS A 82 13.21 -3.45 34.87
N ALA A 83 13.55 -4.55 34.20
CA ALA A 83 14.40 -5.59 34.77
C ALA A 83 15.81 -5.07 35.10
N GLN A 84 16.39 -4.26 34.21
CA GLN A 84 17.68 -3.61 34.44
C GLN A 84 17.65 -2.59 35.58
N SER A 85 16.57 -1.82 35.71
CA SER A 85 16.41 -0.88 36.83
C SER A 85 16.33 -1.61 38.17
N LEU A 86 15.59 -2.72 38.23
CA LEU A 86 15.50 -3.56 39.44
C LEU A 86 16.86 -4.18 39.81
N SER A 87 17.60 -4.70 38.82
CA SER A 87 18.93 -5.26 39.08
C SER A 87 19.95 -4.18 39.50
N GLY A 88 19.85 -2.98 38.92
CA GLY A 88 20.63 -1.82 39.33
C GLY A 88 20.35 -1.42 40.78
N LEU A 89 19.07 -1.43 41.19
CA LEU A 89 18.67 -1.13 42.55
C LEU A 89 19.19 -2.19 43.54
N GLU A 90 19.07 -3.48 43.22
CA GLU A 90 19.61 -4.57 44.05
C GLU A 90 21.13 -4.42 44.24
N LYS A 91 21.86 -4.07 43.16
CA LYS A 91 23.31 -3.86 43.22
C LYS A 91 23.67 -2.66 44.11
N SER A 92 22.96 -1.56 44.00
CA SER A 92 23.17 -0.37 44.84
C SER A 92 22.86 -0.65 46.31
N VAL A 93 21.77 -1.38 46.60
CA VAL A 93 21.39 -1.80 47.96
C VAL A 93 22.46 -2.73 48.56
N ARG A 94 22.99 -3.68 47.79
CA ARG A 94 24.13 -4.51 48.22
C ARG A 94 25.41 -3.72 48.48
N MET A 95 25.73 -2.71 47.65
CA MET A 95 26.91 -1.85 47.88
C MET A 95 26.78 -1.02 49.17
N LEU A 96 25.56 -0.69 49.59
CA LEU A 96 25.28 -0.03 50.87
C LEU A 96 25.38 -0.99 52.07
N GLY A 97 25.76 -2.26 51.86
CA GLY A 97 25.90 -3.26 52.91
C GLY A 97 24.57 -3.78 53.46
N LEU A 98 23.46 -3.53 52.77
CA LEU A 98 22.14 -3.99 53.18
C LEU A 98 21.98 -5.47 52.83
N VAL A 99 21.56 -6.27 53.82
CA VAL A 99 21.36 -7.72 53.72
C VAL A 99 19.87 -8.03 53.91
N PRO A 100 19.26 -8.94 53.13
CA PRO A 100 17.83 -9.26 53.26
C PRO A 100 17.49 -9.70 54.69
N SER A 101 16.52 -9.01 55.31
CA SER A 101 16.05 -9.29 56.67
C SER A 101 15.17 -10.54 56.68
N GLN A 102 15.53 -11.54 57.51
CA GLN A 102 14.81 -12.82 57.59
C GLN A 102 13.54 -12.76 58.46
N SER A 103 13.34 -11.69 59.24
CA SER A 103 12.17 -11.57 60.12
C SER A 103 11.96 -10.11 60.56
N PRO A 104 11.04 -9.35 59.92
CA PRO A 104 10.70 -8.02 60.40
C PRO A 104 9.95 -8.15 61.73
N HIS A 105 10.62 -7.80 62.82
CA HIS A 105 10.00 -7.66 64.13
C HIS A 105 9.35 -6.28 64.19
N TYR A 106 8.03 -6.23 63.97
CA TYR A 106 7.26 -5.01 64.11
C TYR A 106 7.14 -4.69 65.60
N VAL A 107 7.61 -3.50 65.99
CA VAL A 107 7.40 -2.97 67.33
C VAL A 107 6.08 -2.21 67.29
N GLU A 108 5.05 -2.73 67.94
CA GLU A 108 3.83 -1.95 68.14
C GLU A 108 4.17 -0.77 69.06
N ALA A 109 4.26 0.42 68.47
CA ALA A 109 4.29 1.65 69.23
C ALA A 109 2.93 1.78 69.92
N GLY A 110 2.90 1.47 71.21
CA GLY A 110 1.71 1.55 72.04
C GLY A 110 1.04 2.92 71.92
N LEU A 111 -0.26 2.85 71.69
CA LEU A 111 -1.30 3.89 71.61
C LEU A 111 -1.59 4.46 70.20
N PRO A 112 -2.80 4.19 69.66
CA PRO A 112 -3.30 4.89 68.49
C PRO A 112 -3.67 6.32 68.91
N SER A 113 -2.76 7.27 68.70
CA SER A 113 -3.09 8.69 68.73
C SER A 113 -3.83 9.06 67.44
N VAL A 114 -5.11 8.68 67.36
CA VAL A 114 -6.01 9.20 66.33
C VAL A 114 -6.56 10.53 66.84
N ALA A 115 -6.37 11.59 66.06
CA ALA A 115 -7.07 12.85 66.28
C ALA A 115 -8.52 12.68 65.82
N LEU A 116 -9.45 12.59 66.78
CA LEU A 116 -10.87 12.79 66.50
C LEU A 116 -11.06 14.25 66.09
N ALA A 117 -11.21 14.49 64.79
CA ALA A 117 -11.71 15.76 64.29
C ALA A 117 -13.20 15.87 64.69
N ARG A 118 -13.55 16.93 65.41
CA ARG A 118 -14.93 17.30 65.73
C ARG A 118 -15.33 18.54 64.94
#